data_AF-A0A817CME7-F1
#
_entry.id   AF-A0A817CME7-F1
#
_cell.length_a   1.000
_cell.length_b   1.000
_cell.length_c   1.000
_cell.angle_alpha   90.00
_cell.angle_beta   90.00
_cell.angle_gamma   90.00
#
_symmetry.space_group_name_H-M   'P 1'
#
loop_
_entity.id
_entity.type
_entity.pdbx_description
1 polymer ?
#
loop_
_entity_poly.entity_id
_entity_poly.type
_entity_poly.pdbx_seq_one_letter_code
_entity_poly.pdbx_strand_id
1 'polypeptide(L)' 'MNFFLQDPRVSLLMNKNTIPDVRADVKTILNKLVQKNNSYKHLDEGKDYMLAHAKYSILGSSINISITPELLIFST' A
#
# COMPACT_ATOMS: atom_id res chain seq x y z
N MET A 1 13.19 6.10 12.12
CA MET A 1 11.82 6.58 12.40
C MET A 1 10.82 5.64 11.77
N ASN A 2 9.78 5.25 12.51
CA ASN A 2 8.70 4.41 12.01
C ASN A 2 7.46 5.28 11.73
N PHE A 3 6.87 5.11 10.56
CA PHE A 3 5.57 5.65 10.21
C PHE A 3 4.59 4.49 10.12
N PHE A 4 3.49 4.53 10.87
CA PHE A 4 2.54 3.43 10.99
C PHE A 4 1.11 3.93 10.93
N LEU A 5 0.27 3.23 10.17
CA LEU A 5 -1.17 3.42 10.12
C LEU A 5 -1.89 2.36 10.96
N GLN A 6 -2.87 2.78 11.74
CA GLN A 6 -3.69 1.87 12.56
C GLN A 6 -4.89 1.26 11.81
N ASP A 7 -5.30 1.82 10.67
CA ASP A 7 -6.41 1.27 9.89
C ASP A 7 -5.95 0.05 9.09
N PRO A 8 -6.53 -1.15 9.31
CA PRO A 8 -6.12 -2.40 8.66
C PRO A 8 -6.47 -2.47 7.16
N ARG A 9 -7.00 -1.39 6.57
CA ARG A 9 -7.39 -1.31 5.16
C ARG A 9 -6.55 -0.29 4.38
N VAL A 10 -5.66 0.44 5.06
CA VAL A 10 -4.85 1.50 4.46
C VAL A 10 -3.38 1.16 4.63
N SER A 11 -2.64 1.29 3.52
CA SER A 11 -1.21 0.98 3.48
C SER A 11 -0.38 2.21 3.18
N LEU A 12 0.88 2.15 3.62
CA LEU A 12 1.92 3.09 3.24
C LEU A 12 2.80 2.47 2.16
N LEU A 13 3.09 3.24 1.12
CA LEU A 13 4.04 2.86 0.08
C LEU A 13 4.92 4.07 -0.24
N MET A 14 6.24 3.86 -0.23
CA MET A 14 7.20 4.83 -0.74
C MET A 14 7.66 4.42 -2.13
N ASN A 15 7.58 5.35 -3.07
CA ASN A 15 8.01 5.15 -4.45
C ASN A 15 8.37 6.49 -5.10
N LYS A 16 8.99 6.44 -6.29
CA LYS A 16 9.37 7.60 -7.08
C LYS A 16 8.14 8.43 -7.46
N ASN A 17 8.15 9.71 -7.09
CA ASN A 17 7.04 10.64 -7.32
C ASN A 17 7.34 11.68 -8.43
N THR A 18 8.50 11.64 -9.09
CA THR A 18 8.84 12.57 -10.17
C THR A 18 8.20 12.20 -11.50
N ILE A 19 7.68 10.98 -11.64
CA ILE A 19 7.05 10.47 -12.86
C ILE A 19 5.62 10.04 -12.50
N PRO A 20 4.58 10.77 -12.94
CA PRO A 20 3.18 10.45 -12.61
C PRO A 20 2.77 9.03 -12.98
N ASP A 21 3.33 8.48 -14.07
CA ASP A 21 3.02 7.14 -14.57
C ASP A 21 3.36 6.04 -13.56
N VAL A 22 4.41 6.22 -12.73
CA VAL A 22 4.78 5.24 -11.67
C VAL A 22 3.60 5.00 -10.73
N ARG A 23 2.86 6.06 -10.37
CA ARG A 23 1.68 5.95 -9.51
C ARG A 23 0.54 5.20 -10.21
N ALA A 24 0.33 5.47 -11.50
CA ALA A 24 -0.70 4.80 -12.30
C ALA A 24 -0.38 3.32 -12.51
N ASP A 25 0.88 2.99 -12.78
CA ASP A 25 1.36 1.64 -13.01
C ASP A 25 1.28 0.79 -11.73
N VAL A 26 1.74 1.33 -10.59
CA VAL A 26 1.58 0.64 -9.30
C VAL A 26 0.12 0.34 -9.00
N LYS A 27 -0.78 1.31 -9.23
CA LYS A 27 -2.23 1.08 -9.07
C LYS A 27 -2.73 -0.02 -9.99
N THR A 28 -2.27 -0.03 -11.25
CA THR A 28 -2.63 -1.06 -12.24
C THR A 28 -2.12 -2.44 -11.83
N ILE A 29 -0.87 -2.54 -11.38
CA ILE A 29 -0.26 -3.78 -10.88
C ILE A 29 -1.07 -4.31 -9.69
N LEU A 30 -1.36 -3.47 -8.69
CA LEU A 30 -2.13 -3.89 -7.51
C LEU A 30 -3.56 -4.33 -7.87
N ASN A 31 -4.20 -3.71 -8.85
CA ASN A 31 -5.52 -4.14 -9.33
C ASN A 31 -5.47 -5.44 -10.14
N LYS A 32 -4.34 -5.76 -10.79
CA LYS A 32 -4.13 -7.03 -11.47
C LYS A 32 -3.82 -8.16 -10.50
N LEU A 33 -3.07 -7.89 -9.44
CA LEU A 33 -2.75 -8.84 -8.37
C LEU A 33 -3.97 -9.14 -7.49
N VAL A 34 -4.75 -8.11 -7.18
CA VAL A 34 -5.96 -8.19 -6.34
C VAL A 34 -7.16 -7.76 -7.18
N GLN A 35 -7.74 -8.74 -7.88
CA GLN A 35 -8.75 -8.52 -8.91
C GLN A 35 -10.14 -8.27 -8.31
N LYS A 36 -10.89 -7.35 -8.92
CA LYS A 36 -12.32 -7.22 -8.65
C LYS A 36 -13.08 -8.45 -9.14
N ASN A 37 -14.17 -8.79 -8.45
CA ASN A 37 -15.09 -9.87 -8.82
C ASN A 37 -14.48 -11.28 -8.87
N ASN A 38 -13.40 -11.52 -8.14
CA ASN A 38 -12.95 -12.89 -7.89
C ASN A 38 -13.84 -13.56 -6.81
N SER A 39 -13.86 -14.89 -6.75
CA SER A 39 -14.67 -15.68 -5.81
C SER A 39 -14.07 -15.65 -4.39
N TYR A 40 -13.98 -14.46 -3.81
CA TYR A 40 -13.52 -14.26 -2.43
C TYR A 40 -14.61 -14.65 -1.43
N LYS A 41 -14.19 -15.30 -0.34
CA LYS A 41 -15.09 -15.77 0.72
C LYS A 41 -15.51 -14.66 1.70
N HIS A 42 -14.63 -13.68 1.92
CA HIS A 42 -14.88 -12.57 2.85
C HIS A 42 -15.79 -11.53 2.20
N LEU A 43 -17.09 -11.58 2.53
CA LEU A 43 -18.11 -10.69 1.97
C LEU A 43 -18.85 -9.87 3.03
N ASP A 44 -18.66 -10.19 4.32
CA ASP A 44 -19.46 -9.68 5.43
C ASP A 44 -19.29 -8.17 5.69
N GLU A 45 -18.19 -7.59 5.20
CA GLU A 45 -17.87 -6.16 5.33
C GLU A 45 -18.15 -5.36 4.04
N GLY A 46 -18.63 -6.03 2.98
CA GLY A 46 -18.88 -5.45 1.66
C GLY A 46 -17.91 -5.92 0.58
N LYS A 47 -18.37 -5.89 -0.68
CA LYS A 47 -17.68 -6.51 -1.83
C LYS A 47 -16.24 -6.03 -2.06
N ASP A 48 -15.93 -4.79 -1.72
CA ASP A 48 -14.60 -4.20 -1.93
C ASP A 48 -13.66 -4.32 -0.72
N TYR A 49 -14.15 -4.75 0.45
CA TYR A 49 -13.35 -4.76 1.68
C TYR A 49 -12.26 -5.83 1.64
N MET A 50 -12.57 -7.01 1.09
CA MET A 50 -11.54 -8.05 0.90
C MET A 50 -10.38 -7.58 0.01
N LEU A 51 -10.66 -6.74 -0.99
CA LEU A 51 -9.61 -6.20 -1.85
C LEU A 51 -8.68 -5.26 -1.06
N ALA A 52 -9.23 -4.48 -0.14
CA ALA A 52 -8.45 -3.62 0.74
C ALA A 52 -7.57 -4.45 1.69
N HIS A 53 -8.13 -5.48 2.33
CA HIS A 53 -7.37 -6.42 3.18
C HIS A 53 -6.22 -7.11 2.43
N ALA A 54 -6.47 -7.59 1.22
CA ALA A 54 -5.44 -8.26 0.41
C ALA A 54 -4.31 -7.29 0.02
N LYS A 55 -4.64 -6.08 -0.45
CA LYS A 55 -3.62 -5.06 -0.76
C LYS A 55 -2.88 -4.62 0.50
N TYR A 56 -3.56 -4.55 1.64
CA TYR A 56 -2.95 -4.26 2.93
C TYR A 56 -1.93 -5.30 3.33
N SER A 57 -2.25 -6.59 3.20
CA SER A 57 -1.32 -7.68 3.50
C SER A 57 -0.09 -7.69 2.58
N ILE A 58 -0.20 -7.18 1.36
CA ILE A 58 0.93 -7.07 0.41
C ILE A 58 1.83 -5.88 0.74
N LEU A 59 1.25 -4.71 1.01
CA LEU A 59 2.00 -3.46 1.19
C LEU A 59 2.42 -3.20 2.65
N GLY A 60 1.68 -3.75 3.61
CA GLY A 60 1.83 -3.48 5.03
C GLY A 60 1.27 -2.12 5.47
N SER A 61 1.41 -1.84 6.76
CA SER A 61 0.92 -0.63 7.42
C SER A 61 2.02 0.35 7.83
N SER A 62 3.28 -0.05 7.70
CA SER A 62 4.39 0.75 8.21
C SER A 62 5.56 0.84 7.25
N ILE A 63 6.25 1.99 7.30
CA ILE A 63 7.55 2.16 6.66
C ILE A 63 8.56 2.60 7.71
N ASN A 64 9.75 2.02 7.64
CA ASN A 64 10.89 2.39 8.46
C ASN A 64 11.87 3.19 7.61
N ILE A 65 12.19 4.39 8.08
CA ILE A 65 13.12 5.30 7.42
C ILE A 65 14.28 5.59 8.37
N SER A 66 15.50 5.44 7.89
CA SER A 66 16.71 5.78 8.65
C SER A 66 16.79 7.29 8.87
N ILE A 67 17.35 7.71 10.01
CA ILE A 67 17.47 9.13 10.36
C ILE A 67 18.93 9.47 10.71
N THR A 68 19.37 10.65 10.30
CA THR A 68 20.50 11.36 10.92
C THR A 68 19.95 12.33 11.98
N PRO A 69 20.79 13.07 12.73
CA PRO A 69 20.30 14.00 13.76
C PRO A 69 19.28 15.04 13.25
N GLU A 70 19.32 15.40 11.96
CA GLU A 70 18.48 16.47 11.41
C GLU A 70 17.62 16.03 10.20
N LEU A 71 17.90 14.88 9.58
CA LEU A 71 17.31 14.50 8.30
C LEU A 71 16.81 13.06 8.27
N LEU A 72 15.74 12.84 7.50
CA LEU A 72 15.35 11.51 7.04
C LEU A 72 16.23 11.11 5.85
N ILE A 73 16.70 9.86 5.83
CA ILE A 73 17.55 9.32 4.77
C ILE A 73 16.68 8.56 3.77
N PHE A 74 16.75 8.96 2.50
CA PHE A 74 16.08 8.31 1.38
C PHE A 74 17.12 7.84 0.35
N SER A 75 16.85 6.73 -0.33
CA SER A 75 17.61 6.35 -1.53
C SER A 75 17.21 7.25 -2.71
N THR A 76 18.18 7.65 -3.53
CA THR A 76 17.99 8.42 -4.77
C THR A 76 17.38 7.58 -5.88
#